data_AF-A0A8J7F316-F1
#
_entry.id   AF-A0A8J7F316-F1
#
_cell.length_a   1.000
_cell.length_b   1.000
_cell.length_c   1.000
_cell.angle_alpha   90.00
_cell.angle_beta   90.00
_cell.angle_gamma   90.00
#
_symmetry.space_group_name_H-M   'P 1'
#
loop_
_entity.id
_entity.type
_entity.pdbx_description
1 polymer ?
#
loop_
_entity_poly.entity_id
_entity_poly.type
_entity_poly.pdbx_seq_one_letter_code
_entity_poly.pdbx_strand_id
1 'polypeptide(L)' 'MCIVFDYIQKYPVKTKHILGISHEKFQELIQSASKKHLEIQKEKENQKIRVHFPGGGRK' A
#
# COMPACT_ATOMS: atom_id res chain seq x y z
N MET A 1 -4.75 10.54 -8.99
CA MET A 1 -5.07 10.57 -7.54
C MET A 1 -6.58 10.60 -7.38
N CYS A 2 -7.11 9.92 -6.37
CA CYS A 2 -8.54 9.89 -6.13
C CYS A 2 -8.99 11.23 -5.51
N ILE A 3 -9.91 11.93 -6.17
CA ILE A 3 -10.39 13.28 -5.78
C ILE A 3 -10.87 13.30 -4.32
N VAL A 4 -11.49 12.20 -3.88
CA VAL A 4 -12.00 12.03 -2.51
C VAL A 4 -10.87 11.96 -1.49
N PHE A 5 -9.76 11.29 -1.83
CA PHE A 5 -8.60 11.15 -0.96
C PHE A 5 -7.93 12.51 -0.73
N ASP A 6 -7.69 13.26 -1.80
CA ASP A 6 -7.08 14.60 -1.73
C ASP A 6 -7.97 15.55 -0.90
N TYR A 7 -9.29 15.42 -1.03
CA TYR A 7 -10.26 16.20 -0.25
C TYR A 7 -10.23 15.87 1.25
N ILE A 8 -10.16 14.59 1.61
CA ILE A 8 -10.09 14.14 3.00
C ILE A 8 -8.78 14.60 3.65
N GLN A 9 -7.66 14.56 2.93
CA GLN A 9 -6.38 15.05 3.41
C GLN A 9 -6.40 16.57 3.64
N LYS A 10 -7.05 17.33 2.75
CA LYS A 10 -7.18 18.79 2.88
C LYS A 10 -8.10 19.20 4.03
N TYR A 11 -9.12 18.38 4.35
CA TYR A 11 -10.12 18.68 5.37
C TYR A 11 -10.28 17.52 6.38
N PRO A 12 -9.33 17.34 7.30
CA PRO A 12 -9.35 16.21 8.24
C PRO A 12 -10.60 16.19 9.13
N VAL A 13 -11.15 17.35 9.47
CA VAL A 13 -12.39 17.47 10.27
C VAL A 13 -13.61 16.89 9.55
N LYS A 14 -13.64 16.97 8.21
CA LYS A 14 -14.76 16.45 7.39
C LYS A 14 -14.69 14.94 7.16
N THR A 15 -13.58 14.30 7.51
CA THR A 15 -13.41 12.84 7.37
C THR A 15 -14.54 12.06 8.03
N LYS A 16 -14.96 12.49 9.24
CA LYS A 16 -16.06 11.85 9.96
C LYS A 16 -17.40 11.99 9.25
N HIS A 17 -17.64 13.09 8.54
CA HIS A 17 -18.87 13.31 7.80
C HIS A 17 -18.89 12.50 6.49
N ILE A 18 -17.74 12.37 5.82
CA ILE A 18 -17.63 11.69 4.52
C ILE A 18 -17.58 10.17 4.69
N LEU A 19 -16.75 9.67 5.61
CA LEU A 19 -16.46 8.25 5.78
C LEU A 19 -17.10 7.64 7.05
N GLY A 20 -17.68 8.45 7.92
CA GLY A 20 -18.23 7.99 9.20
C GLY A 20 -17.18 7.67 10.28
N ILE A 21 -15.88 7.84 9.98
CA ILE A 21 -14.77 7.51 10.87
C ILE A 21 -13.88 8.72 11.19
N SER A 22 -13.18 8.68 12.33
CA SER A 22 -12.21 9.72 12.67
C SER A 22 -11.05 9.72 11.67
N HIS A 23 -10.44 10.90 11.48
CA HIS A 23 -9.30 11.05 10.60
C HIS A 23 -8.10 10.22 11.07
N GLU A 24 -7.91 10.05 12.38
CA GLU A 24 -6.87 9.21 12.98
C GLU A 24 -7.03 7.74 12.54
N LYS A 25 -8.23 7.17 12.71
CA LYS A 25 -8.53 5.80 12.25
C LYS A 25 -8.34 5.65 10.74
N PHE A 26 -8.71 6.67 9.98
CA PHE A 26 -8.47 6.68 8.54
C PHE A 26 -6.96 6.60 8.22
N GLN A 27 -6.14 7.41 8.89
CA GLN A 27 -4.68 7.36 8.69
C GLN A 27 -4.09 6.01 9.10
N GLU A 28 -4.52 5.43 10.23
CA GLU A 28 -4.11 4.09 10.66
C GLU A 28 -4.43 3.02 9.60
N LEU A 29 -5.64 3.06 9.03
CA LEU A 29 -6.06 2.15 7.97
C LEU A 29 -5.21 2.29 6.71
N ILE A 30 -4.89 3.52 6.30
CA ILE A 30 -4.02 3.77 5.15
C ILE A 30 -2.62 3.20 5.41
N GLN A 31 -2.02 3.45 6.58
CA GLN A 31 -0.71 2.91 6.93
C GLN A 31 -0.72 1.37 6.94
N SER A 32 -1.76 0.76 7.51
CA SER A 32 -1.92 -0.70 7.54
C SER A 32 -2.06 -1.26 6.11
N ALA A 33 -2.85 -0.60 5.25
CA ALA A 33 -3.01 -1.00 3.86
C ALA A 33 -1.69 -0.91 3.08
N SER A 34 -0.93 0.17 3.27
CA SER A 34 0.40 0.32 2.65
C SER A 34 1.38 -0.75 3.11
N LYS A 35 1.43 -1.08 4.41
CA LYS A 35 2.27 -2.15 4.93
C LYS A 35 1.90 -3.51 4.34
N LYS A 36 0.61 -3.84 4.38
CA LYS A 36 0.10 -5.09 3.81
C LYS A 36 0.36 -5.19 2.31
N HIS A 37 0.27 -4.08 1.58
CA HIS A 37 0.60 -4.04 0.18
C HIS A 37 2.08 -4.37 -0.08
N LEU A 38 2.98 -3.78 0.71
CA LEU A 38 4.42 -4.08 0.62
C LEU A 38 4.72 -5.54 0.97
N GLU A 39 4.05 -6.11 1.98
CA GLU A 39 4.18 -7.53 2.33
C GLU A 39 3.75 -8.43 1.18
N ILE A 40 2.58 -8.16 0.58
CA ILE A 40 2.09 -8.91 -0.59
C ILE A 40 3.05 -8.77 -1.77
N GLN A 41 3.63 -7.58 -2.00
CA GLN A 41 4.61 -7.41 -3.06
C GLN A 41 5.87 -8.23 -2.81
N LYS A 42 6.42 -8.19 -1.59
CA LYS A 42 7.59 -9.00 -1.21
C LYS A 42 7.31 -10.50 -1.34
N GLU A 43 6.13 -10.95 -0.94
CA GLU A 43 5.74 -12.35 -1.08
C GLU A 43 5.65 -12.75 -2.55
N LYS A 44 5.07 -11.91 -3.41
CA LYS A 44 5.06 -12.11 -4.86
C LYS A 44 6.45 -12.14 -5.47
N GLU A 45 7.37 -11.30 -5.00
CA GLU A 45 8.77 -11.30 -5.44
C GLU A 45 9.50 -12.57 -4.99
N ASN A 46 9.27 -13.04 -3.77
CA ASN A 46 9.84 -14.29 -3.25
C ASN A 46 9.30 -15.51 -4.00
N GLN A 47 8.01 -15.51 -4.35
CA GLN A 47 7.37 -16.57 -5.13
C GLN A 47 7.72 -16.49 -6.63
N LYS A 48 8.32 -15.39 -7.08
CA LYS A 48 8.73 -15.24 -8.48
C LYS A 48 9.88 -16.20 -8.76
N ILE A 49 9.57 -17.32 -9.42
CA ILE A 49 10.59 -18.25 -9.92
C ILE A 49 11.50 -17.46 -10.86
N ARG A 50 12.76 -17.29 -10.47
CA ARG A 50 13.77 -16.59 -11.27
C ARG A 50 14.14 -17.48 -12.45
N VAL A 51 13.41 -17.36 -13.56
CA VAL A 51 13.59 -18.19 -14.77
C VAL A 51 15.00 -18.07 -15.35
N HIS A 52 15.65 -16.91 -15.16
CA HIS A 52 17.06 -16.72 -15.47
C HIS A 52 17.93 -17.02 -14.24
N PHE A 53 18.33 -18.27 -14.08
CA PHE A 53 19.56 -18.56 -13.34
C PHE A 53 20.71 -17.92 -14.14
N PRO A 54 21.68 -17.21 -13.53
CA PRO A 54 22.89 -16.83 -14.26
C PRO A 54 23.53 -18.13 -14.72
N GLY A 55 23.39 -18.45 -16.00
CA GLY A 55 23.98 -19.63 -16.61
C GLY A 55 25.44 -19.63 -16.22
N GLY A 56 25.84 -20.65 -15.47
CA GLY A 56 27.19 -20.77 -14.93
C GLY A 56 28.17 -20.68 -16.08
N GLY A 57 28.71 -19.48 -16.30
CA GLY A 57 29.81 -19.24 -17.21
C GLY A 57 30.87 -20.24 -16.80
N ARG A 58 31.22 -21.13 -17.74
CA ARG A 58 32.21 -22.19 -17.55
C ARG A 58 33.41 -21.64 -16.76
N LYS A 59 33.82 -22.41 -15.74
CA LYS A 59 35.12 -22.25 -15.09
C LYS A 59 36.25 -22.35 -16.12
#